data_AF-A0A5Z2NCH8-F1
#
_entry.id   AF-A0A5Z2NCH8-F1
#
_cell.length_a   1.000
_cell.length_b   1.000
_cell.length_c   1.000
_cell.angle_alpha   90.00
_cell.angle_beta   90.00
_cell.angle_gamma   90.00
#
_symmetry.space_group_name_H-M   'P 1'
#
loop_
_entity.id
_entity.type
_entity.pdbx_description
1 polymer ?
#
loop_
_entity_poly.entity_id
_entity_poly.type
_entity_poly.pdbx_seq_one_letter_code
_entity_poly.pdbx_strand_id
1 'polypeptide(L)'
;MTFTPTQKELFNKNIEALSNILLKESLKEIKSSKFELILGKDNLDINLKDTSIKNNGGGYNENLLYQDPIKELQTMLNTYNDKYLLYPV
;
A
#
# COMPACT_ATOMS: atom_id res chain seq x y z
N MET A 1 -4.47 -14.80 4.82
CA MET A 1 -5.56 -14.34 3.93
C MET A 1 -5.98 -15.49 3.02
N THR A 2 -7.28 -15.70 2.82
CA THR A 2 -7.79 -16.73 1.90
C THR A 2 -8.22 -16.06 0.61
N PHE A 3 -7.44 -16.23 -0.46
CA PHE A 3 -7.78 -15.67 -1.77
C PHE A 3 -8.98 -16.39 -2.40
N THR A 4 -9.92 -15.62 -2.97
CA THR A 4 -11.00 -16.15 -3.80
C THR A 4 -10.42 -16.80 -5.08
N PRO A 5 -11.13 -17.75 -5.71
CA PRO A 5 -10.69 -18.33 -6.97
C PRO A 5 -10.35 -17.28 -8.05
N THR A 6 -11.19 -16.25 -8.19
CA THR A 6 -10.97 -15.15 -9.14
C THR A 6 -9.71 -14.36 -8.84
N GLN A 7 -9.41 -14.09 -7.56
CA GLN A 7 -8.17 -13.43 -7.16
C GLN A 7 -6.93 -14.28 -7.48
N LYS A 8 -7.02 -15.60 -7.32
CA LYS A 8 -5.92 -16.52 -7.69
C LYS A 8 -5.69 -16.55 -9.20
N GLU A 9 -6.77 -16.60 -9.98
CA GLU A 9 -6.70 -16.57 -11.44
C GLU A 9 -6.07 -15.26 -11.94
N LEU A 10 -6.52 -14.12 -11.42
CA LEU A 10 -5.96 -12.81 -11.78
C LEU A 10 -4.48 -12.70 -11.38
N PHE A 11 -4.11 -13.19 -10.20
CA PHE A 11 -2.72 -13.23 -9.76
C PHE A 11 -1.85 -14.03 -10.74
N ASN A 12 -2.28 -15.25 -11.11
CA ASN A 12 -1.53 -16.09 -12.04
C ASN A 12 -1.40 -15.43 -13.42
N LYS A 13 -2.48 -14.84 -13.93
CA LYS A 13 -2.45 -14.08 -15.20
C LYS A 13 -1.44 -12.93 -15.16
N ASN A 14 -1.39 -12.19 -14.05
CA ASN A 14 -0.43 -11.10 -13.86
C ASN A 14 1.01 -11.62 -13.78
N ILE A 15 1.25 -12.72 -13.07
CA ILE A 15 2.57 -13.37 -12.98
C ILE A 15 3.04 -13.91 -14.34
N GLU A 16 2.13 -14.41 -15.16
CA GLU A 16 2.43 -14.91 -16.51
C GLU A 16 2.70 -13.78 -17.50
N ALA A 17 2.11 -12.60 -17.31
CA ALA A 17 2.36 -11.42 -18.14
C ALA A 17 3.78 -10.83 -17.97
N LEU A 18 4.51 -11.20 -16.92
CA LEU A 18 5.87 -10.71 -16.69
C LEU A 18 6.88 -11.41 -17.60
N SER A 19 7.57 -10.64 -18.46
CA SER A 19 8.63 -11.15 -19.33
C SER A 19 9.94 -11.44 -18.59
N ASN A 20 10.15 -10.84 -17.41
CA ASN A 20 11.37 -11.02 -16.61
C ASN A 20 11.26 -12.28 -15.74
N ILE A 21 12.05 -13.30 -16.08
CA ILE A 21 12.03 -14.61 -15.41
C ILE A 21 12.50 -14.52 -13.96
N LEU A 22 13.56 -13.77 -13.68
CA LEU A 22 14.08 -13.62 -12.31
C LEU A 22 13.05 -12.95 -11.41
N LEU A 23 12.45 -11.85 -11.89
CA LEU A 23 11.39 -11.16 -11.17
C LEU A 23 10.18 -12.06 -10.93
N LYS A 24 9.79 -12.85 -11.94
CA LYS A 24 8.66 -13.79 -11.86
C LYS A 24 8.87 -14.81 -10.75
N GLU A 25 10.06 -15.42 -10.67
CA GLU A 25 10.36 -16.40 -9.62
C GLU A 25 10.45 -15.74 -8.23
N SER A 26 11.11 -14.59 -8.11
CA SER A 26 11.18 -13.85 -6.85
C SER A 26 9.79 -13.48 -6.29
N LEU A 27 8.84 -13.11 -7.15
CA LEU A 27 7.47 -12.79 -6.73
C LEU A 27 6.67 -14.01 -6.25
N LYS A 28 6.89 -15.19 -6.85
CA LYS A 28 6.21 -16.45 -6.43
C LYS A 28 6.72 -16.96 -5.07
N GLU A 29 7.95 -16.62 -4.72
CA GLU A 29 8.58 -17.03 -3.46
C GLU A 29 8.07 -16.24 -2.25
N ILE A 30 7.42 -15.09 -2.46
CA ILE A 30 6.85 -14.28 -1.39
C ILE A 30 5.72 -15.06 -0.70
N LYS A 31 5.98 -15.53 0.53
CA LYS A 31 4.99 -16.23 1.37
C LYS A 31 4.31 -15.33 2.39
N SER A 32 4.98 -14.26 2.78
CA SER A 32 4.49 -13.29 3.75
C SER A 32 5.02 -11.90 3.41
N SER A 33 4.27 -10.90 3.86
CA SER A 33 4.67 -9.50 3.79
C SER A 33 4.56 -8.93 5.19
N LYS A 34 5.45 -7.99 5.53
CA LYS A 34 5.27 -7.17 6.74
C LYS A 34 4.08 -6.22 6.63
N PHE A 35 3.55 -6.01 5.42
CA PHE A 35 2.39 -5.17 5.18
C PHE A 35 1.12 -6.00 4.96
N GLU A 36 0.05 -5.58 5.62
CA GLU A 36 -1.32 -6.03 5.39
C GLU A 36 -2.07 -4.99 4.57
N LEU A 37 -2.79 -5.44 3.54
CA LEU A 37 -3.65 -4.59 2.72
C LEU A 37 -4.96 -4.31 3.46
N ILE A 38 -5.29 -3.04 3.64
CA ILE A 38 -6.55 -2.57 4.20
C ILE A 38 -7.33 -1.91 3.07
N LEU A 39 -8.54 -2.41 2.81
CA LEU A 39 -9.47 -1.82 1.85
C LEU A 39 -10.58 -1.13 2.61
N GLY A 40 -10.95 0.07 2.16
CA GLY A 40 -12.09 0.82 2.69
C GLY A 40 -13.41 0.30 2.15
N LYS A 41 -14.40 1.20 2.10
CA LYS A 41 -15.73 0.86 1.57
C LYS A 41 -15.67 0.70 0.05
N ASP A 42 -14.89 1.53 -0.63
CA ASP A 42 -14.54 1.36 -2.03
C ASP A 42 -13.30 0.46 -2.16
N ASN A 43 -13.24 -0.36 -3.20
CA ASN A 43 -12.07 -1.20 -3.47
C ASN A 43 -10.84 -0.37 -3.86
N LEU A 44 -11.03 0.90 -4.23
CA LEU A 44 -9.98 1.87 -4.51
C LEU A 44 -9.49 2.61 -3.26
N ASP A 45 -10.22 2.51 -2.14
CA ASP A 45 -9.80 3.06 -0.85
C ASP A 45 -8.72 2.15 -0.24
N ILE A 46 -7.51 2.21 -0.78
CA ILE A 46 -6.41 1.34 -0.43
C ILE A 46 -5.54 1.98 0.65
N ASN A 47 -5.24 1.22 1.71
CA ASN A 47 -4.26 1.58 2.72
C ASN A 47 -3.41 0.34 3.09
N LEU A 48 -2.28 0.54 3.75
CA LEU A 48 -1.37 -0.54 4.16
C LEU A 48 -1.12 -0.45 5.66
N LYS A 49 -1.07 -1.59 6.34
CA LYS A 49 -0.75 -1.70 7.76
C LYS A 49 0.57 -2.44 7.95
N ASP A 50 1.55 -1.82 8.61
CA ASP A 50 2.78 -2.50 8.99
C ASP A 50 2.54 -3.41 10.22
N THR A 51 2.55 -4.72 9.97
CA THR A 51 2.34 -5.76 10.98
C THR A 51 3.61 -6.11 11.75
N SER A 52 4.78 -5.60 11.34
CA SER A 52 6.05 -5.83 12.04
C SER A 52 6.20 -4.96 13.29
N ILE A 53 5.50 -3.84 13.35
CA ILE A 53 5.53 -2.91 14.48
C ILE A 53 4.47 -3.36 15.50
N LYS A 54 4.87 -3.62 16.74
CA LYS A 54 3.94 -3.82 17.85
C LYS A 54 3.65 -2.45 18.46
N ASN A 55 2.39 -2.02 18.42
CA ASN A 55 1.98 -0.74 19.02
C ASN A 55 2.22 -0.78 20.53
N ASN A 56 3.27 -0.11 21.00
CA ASN A 56 3.58 0.04 22.41
C ASN A 56 2.80 1.24 22.98
N GLY A 57 1.48 1.09 23.15
CA GLY A 57 0.65 1.92 24.06
C GLY A 57 0.62 3.45 23.86
N GLY A 58 1.17 4.00 22.77
CA GLY A 58 1.31 5.44 22.57
C GLY A 58 0.37 5.99 21.49
N GLY A 59 -0.93 6.10 21.79
CA GLY A 59 -1.90 7.02 21.16
C GLY A 59 -2.20 6.94 19.64
N TYR A 60 -1.34 6.33 18.83
CA TYR A 60 -1.54 6.18 17.39
C TYR A 60 -2.28 4.88 17.09
N ASN A 61 -3.43 5.03 16.46
CA ASN A 61 -4.31 3.94 16.07
C ASN A 61 -3.67 3.23 14.88
N GLU A 62 -3.08 2.06 15.15
CA GLU A 62 -2.63 1.09 14.14
C GLU A 62 -1.50 1.57 13.22
N ASN A 63 -0.53 0.71 12.88
CA ASN A 63 0.61 1.10 12.04
C ASN A 63 0.21 1.26 10.56
N LEU A 64 -0.84 2.04 10.29
CA LEU A 64 -1.31 2.36 8.97
C LEU A 64 -0.35 3.34 8.30
N LEU A 65 -0.19 3.18 6.99
CA LEU A 65 0.59 4.08 6.15
C LEU A 65 0.00 5.49 6.17
N TYR A 66 -1.32 5.60 6.13
CA TYR A 66 -2.05 6.84 6.29
C TYR A 66 -3.05 6.72 7.43
N GLN A 67 -3.03 7.67 8.35
CA GLN A 67 -3.95 7.75 9.49
C GLN A 67 -5.18 8.58 9.13
N ASP A 68 -4.95 9.71 8.44
CA ASP A 68 -5.98 10.59 7.90
C ASP A 68 -5.55 11.04 6.50
N PRO A 69 -5.84 10.23 5.46
CA PRO A 69 -5.33 10.46 4.11
C PRO A 69 -5.67 11.86 3.57
N ILE A 70 -6.85 12.39 3.90
CA ILE A 70 -7.30 13.70 3.42
C ILE A 70 -6.51 14.82 4.11
N LYS A 71 -6.37 14.77 5.44
CA LYS A 71 -5.61 15.78 6.18
C LYS A 71 -4.13 15.75 5.82
N GLU A 72 -3.56 14.56 5.67
CA GLU A 72 -2.17 14.37 5.25
C GLU A 72 -1.94 14.91 3.84
N LEU A 73 -2.83 14.60 2.88
CA LEU A 73 -2.77 15.15 1.52
C LEU A 73 -2.85 16.68 1.51
N GLN A 74 -3.79 17.27 2.26
CA GLN A 74 -3.90 18.73 2.38
C GLN A 74 -2.62 19.34 2.96
N THR A 75 -2.02 18.70 3.95
CA THR A 75 -0.76 19.15 4.56
C THR A 75 0.39 19.12 3.55
N MET A 76 0.47 18.05 2.74
CA MET A 76 1.47 17.95 1.67
C MET A 76 1.26 19.02 0.59
N LEU A 77 0.01 19.25 0.16
CA LEU A 77 -0.31 20.26 -0.84
C LEU A 77 0.02 21.66 -0.34
N ASN A 78 -0.32 21.99 0.91
CA ASN A 78 0.02 23.26 1.52
C ASN A 78 1.54 23.44 1.62
N THR A 79 2.26 22.40 2.06
CA THR A 79 3.73 22.42 2.13
C THR A 79 4.36 22.63 0.75
N TYR A 80 3.79 21.99 -0.28
CA TYR A 80 4.26 22.12 -1.65
C TYR A 80 4.05 23.54 -2.17
N ASN A 81 2.84 24.07 -2.02
CA ASN A 81 2.51 25.43 -2.44
C ASN A 81 3.33 26.48 -1.71
N ASP A 82 3.63 26.30 -0.43
CA ASP A 82 4.46 27.23 0.35
C ASP A 82 5.93 27.19 -0.09
N LYS A 83 6.50 25.99 -0.24
CA LYS A 83 7.94 25.82 -0.51
C LYS A 83 8.34 25.92 -1.97
N TYR A 84 7.42 25.59 -2.87
CA TYR A 84 7.70 25.45 -4.30
C TYR A 84 6.81 26.33 -5.17
N LEU A 85 6.20 27.38 -4.60
CA LEU A 85 5.34 28.34 -5.32
C LEU A 85 5.94 28.86 -6.63
N LEU A 86 7.26 29.00 -6.68
CA LEU A 86 8.02 29.57 -7.80
C LEU A 86 8.63 28.50 -8.74
N TYR A 87 8.42 27.21 -8.47
CA TYR A 87 8.87 26.14 -9.34
C TYR A 87 7.70 25.72 -10.24
N PRO A 88 7.76 26.01 -11.55
CA PRO A 88 6.73 25.56 -12.47
C PRO A 88 6.73 24.03 -12.54
N VAL A 89 5.52 23.45 -12.57
CA VAL A 89 5.26 22.02 -12.76
C VAL A 89 5.33 21.66 -14.23
#